data_AF-A0A396Q922-F1
#
_entry.id   AF-A0A396Q922-F1
#
_cell.length_a   1.000
_cell.length_b   1.000
_cell.length_c   1.000
_cell.angle_alpha   90.00
_cell.angle_beta   90.00
_cell.angle_gamma   90.00
#
_symmetry.space_group_name_H-M   'P 1'
#
loop_
_entity.id
_entity.type
_entity.pdbx_description
1 polymer ?
#
loop_
_entity_poly.entity_id
_entity_poly.type
_entity_poly.pdbx_seq_one_letter_code
_entity_poly.pdbx_strand_id
1 'polypeptide(L)'
;MEKAKTVDLGTLDAVMNAVLPLVTTNLDNSKIVSMIQPLLTYSMPEENQDGFPFAHMPDDGSITGSDCVIPVTLEYNVTRLHQFLFPNEEYSPSSVVQEYSYQIVIDSGYGEEDIDTALGMDDGAEIPKWTQELQDQADAEASGSDYNY
;
A
#
# COMPACT_ATOMS: atom_id res chain seq x y z
N MET A 1 6.95 -8.04 13.27
CA MET A 1 8.08 -8.90 12.80
C MET A 1 9.14 -9.15 13.86
N GLU A 2 9.48 -8.17 14.71
CA GLU A 2 10.65 -8.24 15.60
C GLU A 2 10.76 -9.47 16.51
N LYS A 3 9.64 -10.03 16.99
CA LYS A 3 9.66 -11.25 17.83
C LYS A 3 10.09 -12.52 17.08
N ALA A 4 9.84 -12.60 15.77
CA ALA A 4 10.20 -13.77 14.97
C ALA A 4 11.69 -13.78 14.58
N LYS A 5 12.37 -12.63 14.65
CA LYS A 5 13.78 -12.48 14.26
C LYS A 5 14.77 -12.93 15.34
N THR A 6 14.31 -13.07 16.58
CA THR A 6 15.17 -13.34 17.76
C THR A 6 15.07 -14.77 18.28
N VAL A 7 14.26 -15.62 17.66
CA VAL A 7 14.05 -17.02 18.07
C VAL A 7 15.10 -17.95 17.48
N ASP A 8 15.53 -18.93 18.28
CA ASP A 8 16.48 -19.96 17.85
C ASP A 8 15.84 -20.95 16.86
N LEU A 9 16.68 -21.69 16.13
CA LEU A 9 16.24 -22.63 15.09
C LEU A 9 15.27 -23.71 15.60
N GLY A 10 15.43 -24.16 16.85
CA GLY A 10 14.53 -25.15 17.44
C GLY A 10 13.14 -24.58 17.71
N THR A 11 13.07 -23.33 18.14
CA THR A 11 11.80 -22.61 18.30
C THR A 11 11.14 -22.32 16.94
N LEU A 12 11.92 -22.01 15.90
CA LEU A 12 11.41 -21.81 14.54
C LEU A 12 10.77 -23.08 13.98
N ASP A 13 11.41 -24.24 14.13
CA ASP A 13 10.87 -25.53 13.72
C ASP A 13 9.57 -25.89 14.48
N ALA A 14 9.52 -25.59 15.77
CA ALA A 14 8.31 -25.80 16.58
C ALA A 14 7.15 -24.91 16.12
N VAL A 15 7.42 -23.63 15.84
CA VAL A 15 6.43 -22.69 15.29
C VAL A 15 5.93 -23.15 13.93
N MET A 16 6.83 -23.58 13.05
CA MET A 16 6.48 -24.02 11.71
C MET A 16 5.59 -25.28 11.73
N ASN A 17 5.92 -26.25 12.59
CA ASN A 17 5.09 -27.45 12.78
C ASN A 17 3.70 -27.14 13.37
N ALA A 18 3.57 -26.06 14.16
CA ALA A 18 2.28 -25.63 14.71
C ALA A 18 1.46 -24.80 13.71
N VAL A 19 2.10 -23.96 12.89
CA VAL A 19 1.43 -22.98 12.02
C VAL A 19 1.12 -23.54 10.64
N LEU A 20 2.03 -24.27 9.99
CA LEU A 20 1.81 -24.74 8.61
C LEU A 20 0.55 -25.58 8.42
N PRO A 21 0.16 -26.48 9.35
CA PRO A 21 -1.11 -27.20 9.22
C PRO A 21 -2.37 -26.32 9.27
N LEU A 22 -2.24 -25.08 9.76
CA LEU A 22 -3.33 -24.10 9.86
C LEU A 22 -3.40 -23.19 8.62
N VAL A 23 -2.44 -23.29 7.70
CA VAL A 23 -2.35 -22.45 6.51
C VAL A 23 -2.74 -23.26 5.28
N THR A 24 -3.76 -22.80 4.55
CA THR A 24 -4.08 -23.34 3.23
C THR A 24 -3.34 -22.52 2.17
N THR A 25 -2.38 -23.13 1.49
CA THR A 25 -1.54 -22.47 0.48
C THR A 25 -1.17 -23.42 -0.64
N ASN A 26 -0.84 -22.88 -1.81
CA ASN A 26 -0.28 -23.62 -2.94
C ASN A 26 1.26 -23.70 -2.89
N LEU A 27 1.88 -23.22 -1.80
CA LEU A 27 3.32 -23.31 -1.58
C LEU A 27 3.69 -24.60 -0.86
N ASP A 28 4.68 -25.32 -1.39
CA ASP A 28 5.25 -26.47 -0.69
C ASP A 28 6.03 -26.03 0.57
N ASN A 29 6.06 -26.88 1.59
CA ASN A 29 6.74 -26.59 2.86
C ASN A 29 8.22 -26.18 2.68
N SER A 30 8.94 -26.80 1.74
CA SER A 30 10.33 -26.45 1.43
C SER A 30 10.45 -25.03 0.85
N LYS A 31 9.47 -24.61 0.03
CA LYS A 31 9.40 -23.26 -0.51
C LYS A 31 9.14 -22.24 0.60
N ILE A 32 8.23 -22.55 1.51
CA ILE A 32 7.93 -21.69 2.67
C ILE A 32 9.18 -21.51 3.56
N VAL A 33 9.90 -22.60 3.87
CA VAL A 33 11.17 -22.55 4.63
C VAL A 33 12.19 -21.63 3.93
N SER A 34 12.35 -21.79 2.61
CA SER A 34 13.30 -20.98 1.84
C SER A 34 12.95 -19.48 1.83
N MET A 35 11.67 -19.13 1.97
CA MET A 35 11.21 -17.74 2.03
C MET A 35 11.38 -17.14 3.44
N ILE A 36 11.24 -17.94 4.50
CA ILE A 36 11.39 -17.47 5.88
C ILE A 36 12.83 -17.02 6.16
N GLN A 37 13.83 -17.76 5.67
CA GLN A 37 15.25 -17.45 5.93
C GLN A 37 15.66 -16.00 5.60
N PRO A 38 15.40 -15.46 4.40
CA PRO A 38 15.70 -14.06 4.11
C PRO A 38 14.81 -13.08 4.89
N LEU A 39 13.57 -13.45 5.22
CA LEU A 39 12.65 -12.61 5.99
C LEU A 39 13.10 -12.40 7.44
N LEU A 40 13.82 -13.36 8.05
CA LEU A 40 14.38 -13.22 9.39
C LEU A 40 15.39 -12.07 9.48
N THR A 41 16.10 -11.80 8.39
CA THR A 41 17.08 -10.70 8.30
C THR A 41 16.50 -9.41 7.73
N TYR A 42 15.29 -9.45 7.18
CA TYR A 42 14.66 -8.31 6.53
C TYR A 42 14.08 -7.35 7.57
N SER A 43 14.43 -6.07 7.50
CA SER A 43 13.76 -5.01 8.26
C SER A 43 12.64 -4.42 7.41
N MET A 44 11.41 -4.45 7.92
CA MET A 44 10.27 -3.78 7.31
C MET A 44 9.99 -2.55 8.17
N PRO A 45 10.61 -1.41 7.84
CA PRO A 45 10.43 -0.22 8.65
C PRO A 45 8.98 0.30 8.48
N GLU A 46 8.52 1.10 9.43
CA GLU A 46 7.10 1.47 9.55
C GLU A 46 6.61 2.24 8.30
N GLU A 47 7.50 2.99 7.65
CA GLU A 47 7.26 3.68 6.38
C GLU A 47 6.88 2.75 5.22
N ASN A 48 7.19 1.46 5.30
CA ASN A 48 6.84 0.46 4.28
C ASN A 48 5.61 -0.38 4.69
N GLN A 49 4.80 0.13 5.61
CA GLN A 49 3.57 -0.51 6.09
C GLN A 49 2.41 0.46 5.94
N ASP A 50 1.61 0.27 4.88
CA ASP A 50 0.42 1.08 4.65
C ASP A 50 -0.76 0.22 4.18
N GLY A 51 -1.97 0.77 4.32
CA GLY A 51 -3.22 0.17 3.91
C GLY A 51 -3.69 0.68 2.56
N PHE A 52 -4.42 -0.16 1.84
CA PHE A 52 -5.20 0.26 0.68
C PHE A 52 -6.69 0.26 1.06
N PRO A 53 -7.48 1.30 0.69
CA PRO A 53 -7.07 2.48 -0.08
C PRO A 53 -6.33 3.53 0.78
N PHE A 54 -5.45 4.31 0.15
CA PHE A 54 -4.69 5.39 0.79
C PHE A 54 -5.57 6.61 1.08
N ALA A 55 -6.25 7.13 0.06
CA ALA A 55 -7.26 8.19 0.18
C ALA A 55 -8.64 7.54 0.22
N HIS A 56 -9.33 7.65 1.36
CA HIS A 56 -10.62 7.00 1.57
C HIS A 56 -11.51 7.74 2.56
N MET A 57 -12.81 7.47 2.45
CA MET A 57 -13.84 7.95 3.38
C MET A 57 -14.60 6.75 3.98
N PRO A 58 -14.87 6.74 5.29
CA PRO A 58 -15.76 5.74 5.88
C PRO A 58 -17.21 6.04 5.47
N ASP A 59 -17.97 4.98 5.18
CA ASP A 59 -19.41 5.04 4.97
C ASP A 59 -20.07 4.07 5.94
N ASP A 60 -21.07 4.54 6.69
CA ASP A 60 -21.88 3.72 7.61
C ASP A 60 -23.03 2.98 6.91
N GLY A 61 -23.03 3.02 5.57
CA GLY A 61 -24.05 2.47 4.69
C GLY A 61 -25.09 3.48 4.26
N SER A 62 -24.91 4.76 4.57
CA SER A 62 -25.77 5.84 4.08
C SER A 62 -25.57 6.14 2.59
N ILE A 63 -24.39 5.83 2.05
CA ILE A 63 -24.06 6.03 0.63
C ILE A 63 -24.22 4.71 -0.15
N THR A 64 -23.52 3.66 0.27
CA THR A 64 -23.41 2.40 -0.48
C THR A 64 -24.44 1.34 -0.06
N GLY A 65 -25.18 1.60 1.03
CA GLY A 65 -26.07 0.62 1.64
C GLY A 65 -25.36 -0.41 2.53
N SER A 66 -24.06 -0.26 2.81
CA SER A 66 -23.29 -1.11 3.72
C SER A 66 -22.16 -0.33 4.41
N ASP A 67 -21.79 -0.76 5.62
CA ASP A 67 -20.63 -0.21 6.35
C ASP A 67 -19.34 -0.60 5.61
N CYS A 68 -18.65 0.38 5.03
CA CYS A 68 -17.47 0.15 4.20
C CYS A 68 -16.50 1.34 4.18
N VAL A 69 -15.32 1.10 3.61
CA VAL A 69 -14.34 2.16 3.33
C VAL A 69 -14.37 2.42 1.82
N ILE A 70 -14.77 3.63 1.44
CA ILE A 70 -14.89 4.05 0.05
C ILE A 70 -13.57 4.69 -0.39
N PRO A 71 -12.91 4.21 -1.46
CA PRO A 71 -11.76 4.91 -2.01
C PRO A 71 -12.19 6.25 -2.63
N VAL A 72 -11.48 7.33 -2.31
CA VAL A 72 -11.65 8.61 -3.00
C VAL A 72 -10.90 8.54 -4.32
N THR A 73 -11.67 8.18 -5.36
CA THR A 73 -11.23 7.69 -6.67
C THR A 73 -10.38 6.40 -6.59
N LEU A 74 -10.68 5.42 -7.45
CA LEU A 74 -9.85 4.21 -7.54
C LEU A 74 -8.54 4.49 -8.27
N GLU A 75 -8.59 5.39 -9.24
CA GLU A 75 -7.47 5.73 -10.11
C GLU A 75 -6.27 6.26 -9.32
N TYR A 76 -6.50 7.24 -8.45
CA TYR A 76 -5.48 7.79 -7.55
C TYR A 76 -4.87 6.69 -6.67
N ASN A 77 -5.74 5.92 -6.02
CA ASN A 77 -5.33 4.89 -5.07
C ASN A 77 -4.51 3.78 -5.72
N VAL A 78 -4.85 3.34 -6.94
CA VAL A 78 -4.09 2.32 -7.67
C VAL A 78 -2.77 2.88 -8.19
N THR A 79 -2.76 4.13 -8.66
CA THR A 79 -1.51 4.81 -9.05
C THR A 79 -0.56 4.89 -7.87
N ARG A 80 -1.07 5.27 -6.69
CA ARG A 80 -0.31 5.30 -5.45
C ARG A 80 0.18 3.93 -5.03
N LEU A 81 -0.65 2.88 -5.15
CA LEU A 81 -0.26 1.51 -4.87
C LEU A 81 0.91 1.07 -5.75
N HIS A 82 0.88 1.41 -7.04
CA HIS A 82 1.97 1.08 -7.94
C HIS A 82 3.26 1.80 -7.56
N GLN A 83 3.20 3.09 -7.25
CA GLN A 83 4.35 3.86 -6.77
C GLN A 83 4.91 3.28 -5.47
N PHE A 84 4.04 2.87 -4.54
CA PHE A 84 4.45 2.25 -3.28
C PHE A 84 5.20 0.92 -3.50
N LEU A 85 4.73 0.08 -4.43
CA LEU A 85 5.33 -1.23 -4.71
C LEU A 85 6.55 -1.14 -5.66
N PHE A 86 6.53 -0.16 -6.56
CA PHE A 86 7.47 0.01 -7.68
C PHE A 86 7.81 1.50 -7.88
N PRO A 87 8.53 2.13 -6.94
CA PRO A 87 8.72 3.59 -6.93
C PRO A 87 9.47 4.15 -8.14
N ASN A 88 10.21 3.30 -8.87
CA ASN A 88 10.98 3.68 -10.05
C ASN A 88 10.28 3.32 -11.38
N GLU A 89 9.01 2.91 -11.33
CA GLU A 89 8.25 2.53 -12.53
C GLU A 89 7.10 3.50 -12.77
N GLU A 90 7.08 4.11 -13.95
CA GLU A 90 5.93 4.87 -14.42
C GLU A 90 4.73 3.93 -14.60
N TYR A 91 3.58 4.36 -14.12
CA TYR A 91 2.34 3.60 -14.20
C TYR A 91 1.21 4.46 -14.74
N SER A 92 0.45 3.90 -15.68
CA SER A 92 -0.80 4.46 -16.15
C SER A 92 -1.94 3.48 -15.86
N PRO A 93 -2.99 3.90 -15.14
CA PRO A 93 -4.16 3.08 -14.87
C PRO A 93 -4.79 2.55 -16.16
N SER A 94 -5.18 1.27 -16.15
CA SER A 94 -5.91 0.68 -17.29
C SER A 94 -7.29 1.31 -17.45
N SER A 95 -7.88 1.19 -18.65
CA SER A 95 -9.24 1.70 -18.91
C SER A 95 -10.29 1.11 -17.98
N VAL A 96 -10.12 -0.14 -17.55
CA VAL A 96 -11.02 -0.81 -16.59
C VAL A 96 -10.91 -0.17 -15.19
N VAL A 97 -9.71 0.21 -14.77
CA VAL A 97 -9.50 0.91 -13.49
C VAL A 97 -10.14 2.29 -13.54
N GLN A 98 -9.98 3.02 -14.65
CA GLN A 98 -10.60 4.33 -14.86
C GLN A 98 -12.13 4.23 -14.88
N GLU A 99 -12.69 3.20 -15.54
CA GLU A 99 -14.14 2.94 -15.55
C GLU A 99 -14.69 2.69 -14.13
N TYR A 100 -14.00 1.87 -13.33
CA TYR A 100 -14.41 1.63 -11.94
C TYR A 100 -14.22 2.87 -11.07
N SER A 101 -13.15 3.65 -11.28
CA SER A 101 -12.95 4.92 -10.60
C SER A 101 -14.14 5.85 -10.86
N TYR A 102 -14.54 6.00 -12.12
CA TYR A 102 -15.69 6.81 -12.50
C TYR A 102 -17.00 6.31 -11.87
N GLN A 103 -17.22 5.00 -11.83
CA GLN A 103 -18.40 4.43 -11.19
C GLN A 103 -18.42 4.70 -9.68
N ILE A 104 -17.27 4.58 -9.00
CA ILE A 104 -17.16 4.93 -7.58
C ILE A 104 -17.46 6.41 -7.35
N VAL A 105 -16.99 7.31 -8.21
CA VAL A 105 -17.31 8.75 -8.12
C VAL A 105 -18.82 8.98 -8.27
N ILE A 106 -19.48 8.31 -9.22
CA ILE A 106 -20.95 8.41 -9.38
C ILE A 106 -21.69 7.93 -8.13
N ASP A 107 -21.29 6.78 -7.60
CA ASP A 107 -22.02 6.12 -6.51
C ASP A 107 -21.77 6.80 -5.16
N SER A 108 -20.56 7.32 -4.95
CA SER A 108 -20.15 7.91 -3.67
C SER A 108 -20.23 9.43 -3.62
N GLY A 109 -20.08 10.10 -4.77
CA GLY A 109 -19.89 11.53 -4.84
C GLY A 109 -18.47 12.01 -4.51
N TYR A 110 -17.52 11.11 -4.19
CA TYR A 110 -16.14 11.48 -3.86
C TYR A 110 -15.24 11.47 -5.10
N GLY A 111 -14.78 12.66 -5.49
CA GLY A 111 -13.96 12.92 -6.68
C GLY A 111 -12.50 13.24 -6.38
N GLU A 112 -11.77 13.72 -7.38
CA GLU A 112 -10.37 14.15 -7.21
C GLU A 112 -10.26 15.33 -6.24
N GLU A 113 -11.27 16.19 -6.22
CA GLU A 113 -11.37 17.34 -5.33
C GLU A 113 -11.39 16.98 -3.84
N ASP A 114 -11.75 15.74 -3.50
CA ASP A 114 -11.87 15.27 -2.11
C ASP A 114 -10.60 14.59 -1.60
N ILE A 115 -9.58 14.40 -2.47
CA ILE A 115 -8.34 13.68 -2.12
C ILE A 115 -7.63 14.34 -0.94
N ASP A 116 -7.47 15.66 -0.96
CA ASP A 116 -6.78 16.39 0.11
C ASP A 116 -7.50 16.24 1.46
N THR A 117 -8.83 16.30 1.45
CA THR A 117 -9.67 16.06 2.63
C THR A 117 -9.52 14.62 3.12
N ALA A 118 -9.55 13.64 2.22
CA ALA A 118 -9.41 12.22 2.55
C ALA A 118 -8.02 11.88 3.12
N LEU A 119 -7.01 12.69 2.78
CA LEU A 119 -5.65 12.59 3.32
C LEU A 119 -5.43 13.46 4.58
N GLY A 120 -6.45 14.20 5.02
CA GLY A 120 -6.38 15.06 6.20
C GLY A 120 -5.61 16.38 5.99
N MET A 121 -5.32 16.78 4.75
CA MET A 121 -4.47 17.94 4.45
C MET A 121 -5.12 19.30 4.72
N ASP A 122 -6.45 19.36 4.85
CA ASP A 122 -7.21 20.62 5.04
C ASP A 122 -7.17 21.15 6.50
N ASP A 123 -6.94 20.27 7.49
CA ASP A 123 -7.08 20.59 8.92
C ASP A 123 -5.73 20.77 9.67
N GLY A 124 -4.65 21.04 8.94
CA GLY A 124 -3.31 21.13 9.53
C GLY A 124 -2.82 19.81 10.12
N ALA A 125 -3.37 18.68 9.64
CA ALA A 125 -2.85 17.36 9.97
C ALA A 125 -1.43 17.20 9.41
N GLU A 126 -0.68 16.26 9.98
CA GLU A 126 0.64 15.93 9.46
C GLU A 126 0.50 15.49 8.01
N ILE A 127 1.14 16.26 7.13
CA ILE A 127 1.35 15.92 5.73
C ILE A 127 1.80 14.46 5.67
N PRO A 128 1.05 13.56 4.99
CA PRO A 128 1.42 12.15 4.94
C PRO A 128 2.86 12.03 4.47
N LYS A 129 3.73 11.35 5.23
CA LYS A 129 5.19 11.29 4.97
C LYS A 129 5.53 10.98 3.51
N TRP A 130 4.69 10.18 2.88
CA TRP A 130 4.83 9.76 1.49
C TRP A 130 4.65 10.88 0.45
N THR A 131 3.97 11.99 0.79
CA THR A 131 3.93 13.18 -0.06
C THR A 131 5.26 13.94 -0.06
N GLN A 132 5.99 13.93 1.07
CA GLN A 132 7.35 14.45 1.10
C GLN A 132 8.28 13.58 0.24
N GLU A 133 8.10 12.26 0.26
CA GLU A 133 8.85 11.35 -0.61
C GLU A 133 8.58 11.59 -2.11
N LEU A 134 7.34 11.91 -2.49
CA LEU A 134 7.02 12.30 -3.87
C LEU A 134 7.69 13.61 -4.27
N GLN A 135 7.71 14.60 -3.36
CA GLN A 135 8.39 15.85 -3.60
C GLN A 135 9.91 15.62 -3.76
N ASP A 136 10.51 14.82 -2.88
CA ASP A 136 11.93 14.50 -2.91
C ASP A 136 12.31 13.71 -4.18
N GLN A 137 11.45 12.81 -4.66
CA GLN A 137 11.65 12.07 -5.90
C GLN A 137 11.54 12.98 -7.14
N ALA A 138 10.52 13.84 -7.19
CA ALA A 138 10.37 14.82 -8.26
C ALA A 138 11.56 15.80 -8.32
N ASP A 139 12.05 16.23 -7.15
CA ASP A 139 13.21 17.12 -7.03
C ASP A 139 14.51 16.40 -7.46
N ALA A 140 14.67 15.11 -7.15
CA ALA A 140 15.79 14.29 -7.60
C ALA A 140 15.79 14.13 -9.13
N GLU A 141 14.64 13.87 -9.76
CA GLU A 141 14.50 13.75 -11.21
C GLU A 141 14.75 15.09 -11.93
N ALA A 142 14.25 16.20 -11.36
CA ALA A 142 14.52 17.54 -11.88
C ALA A 142 16.03 17.88 -11.84
N SER A 143 16.71 17.53 -10.74
CA SER A 143 18.15 17.77 -10.57
C SER A 143 19.04 16.88 -11.46
N GLY A 144 18.56 15.70 -11.86
CA GLY A 144 19.25 14.79 -12.79
C GLY A 144 19.21 15.22 -14.26
N SER A 145 18.35 16.19 -14.62
CA SER A 145 18.17 16.66 -16.01
C SER A 145 19.19 17.73 -16.45
N ASP A 146 19.98 18.29 -15.52
CA ASP A 146 20.93 19.38 -15.78
C ASP A 146 22.31 18.90 -16.31
N TYR A 147 22.51 17.59 -16.51
CA TYR A 147 23.74 17.03 -17.07
C TYR A 147 23.48 16.22 -18.35
N ASN A 148 23.02 16.88 -19.41
CA ASN A 148 23.20 16.39 -20.78
C ASN A 148 23.48 17.57 -21.73
N TYR A 149 24.76 17.94 -21.82
CA TYR A 149 25.36 18.60 -22.98
C TYR A 149 26.77 18.08 -23.20
#